data_AF-A0A928RY78-F1
#
_entry.id   AF-A0A928RY78-F1
#
_cell.length_a   1.000
_cell.length_b   1.000
_cell.length_c   1.000
_cell.angle_alpha   90.00
_cell.angle_beta   90.00
_cell.angle_gamma   90.00
#
_symmetry.space_group_name_H-M   'P 1'
#
loop_
_entity.id
_entity.type
_entity.pdbx_description
1 polymer ?
#
loop_
_entity_poly.entity_id
_entity_poly.type
_entity_poly.pdbx_seq_one_letter_code
_entity_poly.pdbx_strand_id
1 'polypeptide(L)'
;MEPVILYDNRLNDGTPEATSEATGTSVLNLRDLRTYTFWQAANTDEQTIIIDCGVPRPVDCLGIAGHNLGSIGATIDLQWCPNELWGGDRETVMSLTPENDKSILRCFTQEWKRHWRLRITGMSAAPKMAVLMFGQRLQFPYPPESPYIPFKESSEAETSRSKAGHALGSVIRYSPIEINTRFANLPRSFVFEEYAPFWEGHARRMNQFFYSWDLDEFPEDAFFVKMKDGATYQTPLSVLSLVDELVLDMEGTRE
;
A
#
# COMPACT_ATOMS: atom_id res chain seq x y z
N MET A 1 -17.25 0.87 6.81
CA MET A 1 -16.93 0.91 5.37
C MET A 1 -16.47 2.29 5.00
N GLU A 2 -15.19 2.54 5.26
CA GLU A 2 -14.49 3.76 4.84
C GLU A 2 -13.37 3.37 3.88
N PRO A 3 -13.63 3.34 2.56
CA PRO A 3 -12.61 2.97 1.61
C PRO A 3 -11.48 4.00 1.58
N VAL A 4 -10.26 3.50 1.52
CA VAL A 4 -9.06 4.33 1.50
C VAL A 4 -8.11 3.88 0.40
N ILE A 5 -7.46 4.86 -0.22
CA ILE A 5 -6.35 4.67 -1.14
C ILE A 5 -5.13 5.36 -0.56
N LEU A 6 -4.00 4.65 -0.47
CA LEU A 6 -2.70 5.26 -0.24
C LEU A 6 -1.89 5.15 -1.53
N TYR A 7 -1.69 6.30 -2.17
CA TYR A 7 -0.88 6.45 -3.37
C TYR A 7 0.28 7.45 -3.16
N ASP A 8 0.12 8.35 -2.19
CA ASP A 8 1.08 9.38 -1.88
C ASP A 8 2.23 8.82 -1.05
N ASN A 9 3.46 8.90 -1.56
CA ASN A 9 4.63 8.32 -0.93
C ASN A 9 5.68 9.37 -0.59
N ARG A 10 5.85 9.63 0.71
CA ARG A 10 6.85 10.55 1.25
C ARG A 10 8.29 10.09 1.00
N LEU A 11 8.54 8.81 0.70
CA LEU A 11 9.87 8.32 0.28
C LEU A 11 10.36 8.95 -1.04
N ASN A 12 9.45 9.57 -1.81
CA ASN A 12 9.80 10.29 -3.03
C ASN A 12 10.21 11.76 -2.77
N ASP A 13 9.97 12.29 -1.57
CA ASP A 13 10.29 13.68 -1.23
C ASP A 13 11.78 13.88 -0.90
N GLY A 14 12.52 12.79 -0.70
CA GLY A 14 13.96 12.80 -0.41
C GLY A 14 14.64 11.48 -0.79
N THR A 15 15.85 11.26 -0.29
CA THR A 15 16.55 9.98 -0.42
C THR A 15 16.43 9.20 0.88
N PRO A 16 15.80 8.02 0.90
CA PRO A 16 15.74 7.23 2.11
C PRO A 16 17.09 6.62 2.46
N GLU A 17 17.35 6.50 3.74
CA GLU A 17 18.57 5.89 4.30
C GLU A 17 18.18 4.75 5.24
N ALA A 18 18.81 3.58 5.09
CA ALA A 18 18.63 2.46 5.99
C ALA A 18 19.84 2.29 6.91
N THR A 19 19.62 1.75 8.12
CA THR A 19 20.71 1.44 9.07
C THR A 19 21.66 0.37 8.52
N SER A 20 21.12 -0.61 7.80
CA SER A 20 21.90 -1.63 7.11
C SER A 20 21.19 -2.11 5.85
N GLU A 21 21.96 -2.67 4.92
CA GLU A 21 21.47 -3.26 3.68
C GLU A 21 22.28 -4.54 3.40
N ALA A 22 21.58 -5.63 3.08
CA ALA A 22 22.21 -6.85 2.60
C ALA A 22 22.76 -6.64 1.18
N THR A 23 23.90 -7.28 0.86
CA THR A 23 24.55 -7.20 -0.45
C THR A 23 23.56 -7.51 -1.58
N GLY A 24 23.46 -6.61 -2.56
CA GLY A 24 22.57 -6.76 -3.72
C GLY A 24 21.14 -6.25 -3.50
N THR A 25 20.83 -5.70 -2.33
CA THR A 25 19.57 -4.99 -2.05
C THR A 25 19.86 -3.53 -1.74
N SER A 26 18.87 -2.65 -1.92
CA SER A 26 18.99 -1.23 -1.60
C SER A 26 17.67 -0.71 -1.03
N VAL A 27 17.74 0.23 -0.08
CA VAL A 27 16.60 0.96 0.49
C VAL A 27 15.82 1.71 -0.58
N LEU A 28 16.46 2.07 -1.69
CA LEU A 28 15.79 2.73 -2.82
C LEU A 28 14.78 1.83 -3.54
N ASN A 29 14.89 0.50 -3.38
CA ASN A 29 13.90 -0.43 -3.91
C ASN A 29 12.53 -0.22 -3.25
N LEU A 30 12.47 0.25 -2.00
CA LEU A 30 11.21 0.44 -1.27
C LEU A 30 10.24 1.43 -1.92
N ARG A 31 10.74 2.35 -2.74
CA ARG A 31 9.94 3.40 -3.40
C ARG A 31 9.68 3.14 -4.89
N ASP A 32 10.21 2.06 -5.46
CA ASP A 32 10.05 1.77 -6.89
C ASP A 32 8.70 1.13 -7.24
N LEU A 33 7.90 0.82 -6.21
CA LEU A 33 6.57 0.22 -6.26
C LEU A 33 6.54 -1.20 -6.82
N ARG A 34 7.67 -1.91 -6.90
CA ARG A 34 7.75 -3.25 -7.48
C ARG A 34 7.92 -4.28 -6.37
N THR A 35 7.05 -5.29 -6.34
CA THR A 35 7.10 -6.33 -5.29
C THR A 35 8.23 -7.35 -5.47
N TYR A 36 8.90 -7.36 -6.64
CA TYR A 36 10.01 -8.29 -6.94
C TYR A 36 11.39 -7.72 -6.63
N THR A 37 11.53 -6.39 -6.51
CA THR A 37 12.70 -5.73 -5.93
C THR A 37 12.42 -5.49 -4.45
N PHE A 38 13.45 -5.59 -3.62
CA PHE A 38 13.26 -5.45 -2.17
C PHE A 38 14.49 -4.90 -1.49
N TRP A 39 14.26 -4.30 -0.33
CA TRP A 39 15.27 -4.04 0.67
C TRP A 39 15.29 -5.20 1.66
N GLN A 40 16.48 -5.59 2.09
CA GLN A 40 16.69 -6.53 3.18
C GLN A 40 17.78 -6.00 4.09
N ALA A 41 17.59 -6.07 5.40
CA ALA A 41 18.63 -5.71 6.36
C ALA A 41 19.80 -6.71 6.32
N ALA A 42 20.99 -6.26 6.72
CA ALA A 42 22.18 -7.11 6.77
C ALA A 42 22.19 -8.07 7.98
N ASN A 43 21.42 -7.76 9.02
CA ASN A 43 21.37 -8.51 10.27
C ASN A 43 20.00 -8.37 10.96
N THR A 44 19.89 -8.89 12.18
CA THR A 44 18.68 -8.88 13.02
C THR A 44 18.69 -7.80 14.10
N ASP A 45 19.67 -6.90 14.08
CA ASP A 45 19.72 -5.79 15.03
C ASP A 45 18.59 -4.79 14.73
N GLU A 46 18.35 -3.83 15.62
CA GLU A 46 17.38 -2.76 15.36
C GLU A 46 17.68 -2.06 14.03
N GLN A 47 16.69 -2.06 13.13
CA GLN A 47 16.80 -1.42 11.82
C GLN A 47 15.96 -0.16 11.81
N THR A 48 16.49 0.87 11.15
CA THR A 48 15.72 2.07 10.88
C THR A 48 15.82 2.46 9.41
N ILE A 49 14.70 2.95 8.87
CA ILE A 49 14.62 3.59 7.56
C ILE A 49 14.19 5.03 7.79
N ILE A 50 14.92 5.93 7.19
CA ILE A 50 14.94 7.35 7.50
C ILE A 50 14.64 8.14 6.23
N ILE A 51 13.85 9.21 6.35
CA ILE A 51 13.64 10.17 5.25
C ILE A 51 13.57 11.60 5.79
N ASP A 52 14.12 12.54 5.01
CA ASP A 52 13.88 13.97 5.14
C ASP A 52 13.03 14.44 3.95
N CYS A 53 11.81 14.92 4.22
CA CYS A 53 10.90 15.46 3.21
C CYS A 53 11.25 16.90 2.78
N GLY A 54 12.28 17.51 3.36
CA GLY A 54 12.75 18.88 3.11
C GLY A 54 11.86 19.97 3.73
N VAL A 55 10.54 19.74 3.75
CA VAL A 55 9.52 20.58 4.38
C VAL A 55 8.53 19.71 5.16
N PRO A 56 7.83 20.25 6.17
CA PRO A 56 6.74 19.52 6.82
C PRO A 56 5.67 19.08 5.81
N ARG A 57 5.36 17.78 5.79
CA ARG A 57 4.33 17.19 4.92
C ARG A 57 3.31 16.40 5.76
N PRO A 58 2.04 16.34 5.32
CA PRO A 58 1.04 15.54 5.99
C PRO A 58 1.30 14.05 5.78
N VAL A 59 1.12 13.27 6.85
CA VAL A 59 1.12 11.81 6.84
C VAL A 59 0.05 11.32 7.80
N ASP A 60 -0.81 10.43 7.33
CA ASP A 60 -1.90 9.82 8.11
C ASP A 60 -2.01 8.31 7.88
N CYS A 61 -1.20 7.73 7.00
CA CYS A 61 -1.31 6.34 6.62
C CYS A 61 0.05 5.74 6.23
N LEU A 62 0.22 4.45 6.57
CA LEU A 62 1.38 3.61 6.28
C LEU A 62 0.91 2.36 5.54
N GLY A 63 1.53 2.08 4.39
CA GLY A 63 1.38 0.86 3.59
C GLY A 63 2.71 0.12 3.44
N ILE A 64 2.69 -1.21 3.58
CA ILE A 64 3.86 -2.09 3.38
C ILE A 64 3.41 -3.30 2.57
N ALA A 65 4.17 -3.69 1.55
CA ALA A 65 3.91 -4.88 0.74
C ALA A 65 5.17 -5.72 0.53
N GLY A 66 4.99 -7.01 0.26
CA GLY A 66 6.06 -7.97 -0.05
C GLY A 66 7.08 -8.11 1.08
N HIS A 67 6.61 -8.31 2.31
CA HIS A 67 7.45 -8.33 3.50
C HIS A 67 7.43 -9.68 4.24
N ASN A 68 8.37 -9.88 5.17
CA ASN A 68 8.41 -11.06 6.05
C ASN A 68 8.18 -10.72 7.54
N LEU A 69 7.69 -9.51 7.83
CA LEU A 69 7.64 -8.94 9.18
C LEU A 69 6.75 -9.73 10.14
N GLY A 70 5.68 -10.37 9.65
CA GLY A 70 4.82 -11.20 10.49
C GLY A 70 5.48 -12.52 10.85
N SER A 71 6.03 -13.21 9.86
CA SER A 71 6.72 -14.49 10.08
C SER A 71 7.94 -14.38 11.00
N ILE A 72 8.63 -13.23 11.01
CA ILE A 72 9.80 -13.01 11.87
C ILE A 72 9.47 -12.40 13.24
N GLY A 73 8.20 -12.05 13.50
CA GLY A 73 7.75 -11.41 14.75
C GLY A 73 8.23 -9.97 14.94
N ALA A 74 8.49 -9.25 13.85
CA ALA A 74 9.00 -7.88 13.92
C ALA A 74 7.94 -6.89 14.40
N THR A 75 8.35 -5.91 15.21
CA THR A 75 7.53 -4.77 15.60
C THR A 75 8.00 -3.53 14.85
N ILE A 76 7.04 -2.81 14.27
CA ILE A 76 7.24 -1.65 13.42
C ILE A 76 6.73 -0.42 14.16
N ASP A 77 7.61 0.56 14.37
CA ASP A 77 7.25 1.86 14.92
C ASP A 77 7.45 2.93 13.84
N LEU A 78 6.39 3.66 13.49
CA LEU A 78 6.53 4.90 12.72
C LEU A 78 6.74 6.07 13.68
N GLN A 79 7.84 6.77 13.50
CA GLN A 79 8.30 7.81 14.40
C GLN A 79 8.66 9.08 13.62
N TRP A 80 8.59 10.22 14.29
CA TRP A 80 9.09 11.48 13.75
C TRP A 80 10.10 12.11 14.71
N CYS A 81 10.96 12.97 14.16
CA CYS A 81 11.99 13.69 14.90
C CYS A 81 11.78 15.21 14.75
N PRO A 82 11.77 16.00 15.84
CA PRO A 82 11.64 17.46 15.78
C PRO A 82 12.90 18.17 15.30
N ASN A 83 14.08 17.57 15.51
CA ASN A 83 15.37 18.19 15.21
C ASN A 83 16.02 17.56 13.98
N GLU A 84 16.74 18.37 13.21
CA GLU A 84 17.53 17.95 12.06
C GLU A 84 18.68 17.03 12.55
N LEU A 85 18.70 15.78 12.06
CA LEU A 85 19.70 14.71 12.31
C LEU A 85 19.61 13.96 13.66
N TRP A 86 18.77 12.90 13.66
CA TRP A 86 18.92 11.54 14.24
C TRP A 86 19.41 11.31 15.69
N GLY A 87 19.77 12.34 16.45
CA GLY A 87 20.22 12.26 17.85
C GLY A 87 19.25 12.83 18.89
N GLY A 88 18.06 13.29 18.48
CA GLY A 88 17.08 13.93 19.37
C GLY A 88 15.95 13.03 19.87
N ASP A 89 15.07 13.64 20.67
CA ASP A 89 13.81 13.04 21.13
C ASP A 89 12.98 12.52 19.95
N ARG A 90 12.34 11.38 20.14
CA ARG A 90 11.59 10.65 19.11
C ARG A 90 10.19 10.42 19.64
N GLU A 91 9.21 10.70 18.82
CA GLU A 91 7.82 10.41 19.14
C GLU A 91 7.29 9.32 18.21
N THR A 92 6.72 8.28 18.80
CA THR A 92 6.06 7.21 18.07
C THR A 92 4.64 7.62 17.75
N VAL A 93 4.32 7.67 16.47
CA VAL A 93 2.97 7.96 15.95
C VAL A 93 2.12 6.70 15.95
N MET A 94 2.73 5.58 15.57
CA MET A 94 2.06 4.30 15.42
C MET A 94 3.05 3.17 15.69
N SER A 95 2.57 2.11 16.36
CA SER A 95 3.30 0.86 16.57
C SER A 95 2.42 -0.31 16.14
N LEU A 96 3.00 -1.26 15.39
CA LEU A 96 2.32 -2.45 14.87
C LEU A 96 3.25 -3.66 14.93
N THR A 97 2.74 -4.78 15.42
CA THR A 97 3.36 -6.09 15.29
C THR A 97 2.50 -6.93 14.33
N PRO A 98 2.90 -7.10 13.05
CA PRO A 98 2.12 -7.88 12.10
C PRO A 98 2.03 -9.34 12.53
N GLU A 99 0.88 -9.97 12.34
CA GLU A 99 0.66 -11.40 12.64
C GLU A 99 0.93 -12.30 11.42
N ASN A 100 0.95 -11.71 10.22
CA ASN A 100 1.15 -12.41 8.96
C ASN A 100 1.94 -11.54 7.97
N ASP A 101 2.28 -12.11 6.82
CA ASP A 101 3.09 -11.48 5.77
C ASP A 101 2.25 -10.86 4.64
N LYS A 102 0.94 -10.69 4.83
CA LYS A 102 0.09 -9.98 3.88
C LYS A 102 0.45 -8.50 3.86
N SER A 103 0.12 -7.83 2.76
CA SER A 103 0.18 -6.37 2.67
C SER A 103 -0.48 -5.70 3.89
N ILE A 104 0.21 -4.73 4.47
CA ILE A 104 -0.24 -3.94 5.61
C ILE A 104 -0.70 -2.58 5.10
N LEU A 105 -1.86 -2.12 5.56
CA LEU A 105 -2.27 -0.73 5.46
C LEU A 105 -2.83 -0.30 6.82
N ARG A 106 -2.27 0.76 7.39
CA ARG A 106 -2.71 1.30 8.69
C ARG A 106 -2.83 2.80 8.61
N CYS A 107 -3.90 3.32 9.20
CA CYS A 107 -4.10 4.74 9.34
C CYS A 107 -3.92 5.17 10.80
N PHE A 108 -3.57 6.44 10.98
CA PHE A 108 -3.37 7.07 12.28
C PHE A 108 -3.75 8.56 12.18
N THR A 109 -3.65 9.28 13.30
CA THR A 109 -3.97 10.72 13.33
C THR A 109 -2.98 11.50 12.47
N GLN A 110 -3.49 12.34 11.56
CA GLN A 110 -2.65 13.07 10.62
C GLN A 110 -1.63 13.97 11.34
N GLU A 111 -0.37 13.85 10.94
CA GLU A 111 0.76 14.61 11.49
C GLU A 111 1.50 15.37 10.38
N TRP A 112 1.96 16.59 10.69
CA TRP A 112 2.64 17.49 9.74
C TRP A 112 4.11 17.63 10.09
N LYS A 113 4.94 16.68 9.64
CA LYS A 113 6.35 16.58 10.03
C LYS A 113 7.28 16.47 8.83
N ARG A 114 8.53 16.88 9.01
CA ARG A 114 9.58 16.88 7.97
C ARG A 114 10.42 15.61 7.99
N HIS A 115 10.80 15.13 9.19
CA HIS A 115 11.67 13.98 9.36
C HIS A 115 10.88 12.78 9.86
N TRP A 116 10.92 11.70 9.09
CA TRP A 116 10.20 10.47 9.38
C TRP A 116 11.17 9.30 9.51
N ARG A 117 10.85 8.38 10.41
CA ARG A 117 11.59 7.15 10.61
C ARG A 117 10.68 5.97 10.84
N LEU A 118 10.90 4.92 10.06
CA LEU A 118 10.39 3.59 10.36
C LEU A 118 11.44 2.85 11.18
N ARG A 119 11.10 2.39 12.38
CA ARG A 119 11.95 1.58 13.25
C ARG A 119 11.39 0.17 13.31
N ILE A 120 12.28 -0.81 13.16
CA ILE A 120 11.94 -2.24 13.15
C ILE A 120 12.74 -2.92 14.26
N THR A 121 12.05 -3.64 15.14
CA THR A 121 12.63 -4.32 16.31
C THR A 121 12.02 -5.70 16.53
N GLY A 122 12.56 -6.50 17.48
CA GLY A 122 11.95 -7.78 17.89
C GLY A 122 12.06 -8.92 16.86
N MET A 123 12.93 -8.78 15.86
CA MET A 123 13.01 -9.69 14.71
C MET A 123 13.86 -10.94 14.99
N SER A 124 13.39 -12.11 14.54
CA SER A 124 14.12 -13.39 14.61
C SER A 124 14.99 -13.69 13.39
N ALA A 125 14.76 -12.99 12.28
CA ALA A 125 15.54 -13.05 11.05
C ALA A 125 15.61 -11.66 10.39
N ALA A 126 16.49 -11.48 9.40
CA ALA A 126 16.66 -10.19 8.75
C ALA A 126 15.36 -9.73 8.07
N PRO A 127 14.85 -8.52 8.38
CA PRO A 127 13.63 -7.99 7.80
C PRO A 127 13.82 -7.70 6.33
N LYS A 128 12.79 -8.02 5.56
CA LYS A 128 12.68 -7.80 4.13
C LYS A 128 11.37 -7.08 3.87
N MET A 129 11.42 -6.08 3.01
CA MET A 129 10.24 -5.37 2.51
C MET A 129 10.46 -5.02 1.04
N ALA A 130 9.44 -5.21 0.21
CA ALA A 130 9.50 -4.84 -1.19
C ALA A 130 9.06 -3.39 -1.40
N VAL A 131 7.93 -3.01 -0.82
CA VAL A 131 7.36 -1.66 -0.95
C VAL A 131 7.06 -1.10 0.43
N LEU A 132 7.45 0.16 0.63
CA LEU A 132 7.07 0.98 1.78
C LEU A 132 6.46 2.28 1.25
N MET A 133 5.29 2.62 1.75
CA MET A 133 4.61 3.86 1.44
C MET A 133 4.08 4.47 2.72
N PHE A 134 4.29 5.76 2.92
CA PHE A 134 3.54 6.52 3.90
C PHE A 134 3.32 7.90 3.36
N GLY A 135 2.16 8.47 3.65
CA GLY A 135 1.75 9.77 3.13
C GLY A 135 0.34 10.09 3.55
N GLN A 136 -0.30 10.97 2.78
CA GLN A 136 -1.70 11.31 2.96
C GLN A 136 -2.58 10.29 2.21
N ARG A 137 -3.58 9.74 2.89
CA ARG A 137 -4.57 8.85 2.30
C ARG A 137 -5.63 9.65 1.56
N LEU A 138 -6.13 9.08 0.47
CA LEU A 138 -7.38 9.50 -0.17
C LEU A 138 -8.52 8.69 0.44
N GLN A 139 -9.38 9.34 1.21
CA GLN A 139 -10.53 8.70 1.86
C GLN A 139 -11.80 8.99 1.07
N PHE A 140 -12.55 7.94 0.71
CA PHE A 140 -13.82 8.11 0.03
C PHE A 140 -14.89 8.60 1.02
N PRO A 141 -15.71 9.60 0.64
CA PRO A 141 -16.72 10.17 1.54
C PRO A 141 -17.91 9.23 1.79
N TYR A 142 -18.11 8.26 0.90
CA TYR A 142 -19.22 7.30 0.96
C TYR A 142 -18.71 5.88 0.69
N PRO A 143 -19.38 4.86 1.27
CA PRO A 143 -19.06 3.48 0.96
C PRO A 143 -19.38 3.14 -0.51
N PRO A 144 -18.83 2.03 -1.03
CA PRO A 144 -19.17 1.55 -2.35
C PRO A 144 -20.66 1.20 -2.46
N GLU A 145 -21.20 1.31 -3.67
CA GLU A 145 -22.58 0.95 -3.97
C GLU A 145 -22.83 -0.56 -3.80
N SER A 146 -24.03 -0.91 -3.33
CA SER A 146 -24.47 -2.29 -3.13
C SER A 146 -25.11 -2.86 -4.40
N PRO A 147 -24.92 -4.14 -4.76
CA PRO A 147 -24.15 -5.16 -4.05
C PRO A 147 -22.64 -4.97 -4.19
N TYR A 148 -21.94 -5.01 -3.07
CA TYR A 148 -20.49 -4.86 -3.01
C TYR A 148 -19.81 -6.23 -2.91
N ILE A 149 -18.82 -6.46 -3.77
CA ILE A 149 -17.94 -7.64 -3.71
C ILE A 149 -16.55 -7.11 -3.32
N PRO A 150 -16.05 -7.38 -2.10
CA PRO A 150 -14.78 -6.83 -1.62
C PRO A 150 -13.60 -7.12 -2.55
N PHE A 151 -13.49 -8.37 -3.00
CA PHE A 151 -12.53 -8.77 -4.01
C PHE A 151 -12.98 -10.08 -4.69
N LYS A 152 -12.50 -10.31 -5.90
CA LYS A 152 -12.59 -11.58 -6.61
C LYS A 152 -11.21 -12.17 -6.72
N GLU A 153 -11.06 -13.41 -6.27
CA GLU A 153 -9.83 -14.17 -6.44
C GLU A 153 -10.04 -15.26 -7.48
N SER A 154 -9.05 -15.42 -8.37
CA SER A 154 -8.98 -16.58 -9.25
C SER A 154 -7.62 -17.27 -9.10
N SER A 155 -7.46 -18.45 -9.68
CA SER A 155 -6.21 -19.21 -9.63
C SER A 155 -5.75 -19.54 -11.05
N GLU A 156 -4.62 -19.00 -11.46
CA GLU A 156 -3.98 -19.37 -12.72
C GLU A 156 -3.14 -20.63 -12.49
N ALA A 157 -3.61 -21.77 -13.00
CA ALA A 157 -2.99 -23.07 -12.78
C ALA A 157 -2.70 -23.80 -14.09
N GLU A 158 -1.49 -24.30 -14.23
CA GLU A 158 -1.13 -25.21 -15.32
C GLU A 158 -1.37 -26.66 -14.88
N THR A 159 -2.33 -27.31 -15.53
CA THR A 159 -2.64 -28.72 -15.28
C THR A 159 -2.05 -29.59 -16.38
N SER A 160 -1.11 -30.46 -16.02
CA SER A 160 -0.58 -31.46 -16.93
C SER A 160 -1.53 -32.65 -17.03
N ARG A 161 -1.82 -33.12 -18.25
CA ARG A 161 -2.70 -34.27 -18.50
C ARG A 161 -1.93 -35.38 -19.22
N SER A 162 -2.22 -36.62 -18.85
CA SER A 162 -1.68 -37.81 -19.50
C SER A 162 -2.29 -38.01 -20.89
N LYS A 163 -1.66 -38.83 -21.74
CA LYS A 163 -2.23 -39.24 -23.04
C LYS A 163 -3.58 -39.97 -22.91
N ALA A 164 -3.89 -40.51 -21.74
CA ALA A 164 -5.17 -41.14 -21.42
C ALA A 164 -6.19 -40.15 -20.79
N GLY A 165 -5.84 -38.87 -20.67
CA GLY A 165 -6.73 -37.82 -20.15
C GLY A 165 -6.72 -37.62 -18.63
N HIS A 166 -5.92 -38.39 -17.88
CA HIS A 166 -5.81 -38.24 -16.43
C HIS A 166 -4.98 -37.00 -16.06
N ALA A 167 -5.42 -36.23 -15.06
CA ALA A 167 -4.62 -35.16 -14.49
C ALA A 167 -3.39 -35.76 -13.78
N LEU A 168 -2.19 -35.37 -14.22
CA LEU A 168 -0.92 -35.84 -13.68
C LEU A 168 -0.43 -34.95 -12.54
N GLY A 169 -0.89 -33.70 -12.51
CA GLY A 169 -0.55 -32.69 -11.52
C GLY A 169 -0.94 -31.30 -12.00
N SER A 170 -1.17 -30.40 -11.05
CA SER A 170 -1.46 -29.00 -11.30
C SER A 170 -0.47 -28.14 -10.54
N VAL A 171 0.11 -27.14 -11.21
CA VAL A 171 0.97 -26.13 -10.56
C VAL A 171 0.24 -24.80 -10.64
N ILE A 172 -0.10 -24.22 -9.49
CA ILE A 172 -0.64 -22.86 -9.39
C ILE A 172 0.52 -21.90 -9.60
N ARG A 173 0.39 -20.98 -10.57
CA ARG A 173 1.42 -19.98 -10.87
C ARG A 173 1.28 -18.75 -9.98
N TYR A 174 0.08 -18.18 -9.94
CA TYR A 174 -0.27 -17.05 -9.09
C TYR A 174 -1.80 -16.96 -8.95
N SER A 175 -2.24 -16.26 -7.90
CA SER A 175 -3.66 -15.97 -7.66
C SER A 175 -3.90 -14.47 -7.88
N PRO A 176 -4.42 -14.05 -9.05
CA PRO A 176 -4.76 -12.65 -9.25
C PRO A 176 -6.01 -12.28 -8.44
N ILE A 177 -6.01 -11.02 -8.01
CA ILE A 177 -7.12 -10.38 -7.33
C ILE A 177 -7.70 -9.32 -8.27
N GLU A 178 -9.00 -9.37 -8.51
CA GLU A 178 -9.74 -8.31 -9.20
C GLU A 178 -10.69 -7.62 -8.22
N ILE A 179 -10.66 -6.29 -8.19
CA ILE A 179 -11.54 -5.47 -7.37
C ILE A 179 -12.28 -4.51 -8.31
N ASN A 180 -13.60 -4.64 -8.37
CA ASN A 180 -14.47 -3.71 -9.08
C ASN A 180 -15.34 -3.01 -8.04
N THR A 181 -15.02 -1.75 -7.76
CA THR A 181 -15.79 -0.93 -6.81
C THR A 181 -16.48 0.20 -7.54
N ARG A 182 -17.76 0.39 -7.27
CA ARG A 182 -18.55 1.50 -7.79
C ARG A 182 -18.94 2.43 -6.67
N PHE A 183 -18.85 3.73 -6.90
CA PHE A 183 -19.27 4.76 -5.97
C PHE A 183 -20.31 5.62 -6.65
N ALA A 184 -21.43 5.85 -5.97
CA ALA A 184 -22.50 6.70 -6.47
C ALA A 184 -22.65 7.96 -5.64
N ASN A 185 -23.17 9.03 -6.25
CA ASN A 185 -23.51 10.30 -5.60
C ASN A 185 -22.32 10.98 -4.88
N LEU A 186 -21.12 10.92 -5.47
CA LEU A 186 -19.95 11.55 -4.89
C LEU A 186 -20.02 13.09 -5.00
N PRO A 187 -19.57 13.84 -3.97
CA PRO A 187 -19.49 15.30 -4.07
C PRO A 187 -18.56 15.70 -5.21
N ARG A 188 -18.97 16.69 -6.00
CA ARG A 188 -18.16 17.16 -7.12
C ARG A 188 -16.80 17.71 -6.66
N SER A 189 -16.77 18.41 -5.52
CA SER A 189 -15.51 18.90 -4.94
C SER A 189 -14.53 17.75 -4.71
N PHE A 190 -14.95 16.66 -4.06
CA PHE A 190 -14.11 15.49 -3.85
C PHE A 190 -13.56 14.91 -5.16
N VAL A 191 -14.42 14.70 -6.16
CA VAL A 191 -13.99 14.07 -7.42
C VAL A 191 -12.97 14.93 -8.17
N PHE A 192 -13.17 16.24 -8.22
CA PHE A 192 -12.29 17.14 -9.00
C PHE A 192 -11.07 17.63 -8.21
N GLU A 193 -11.16 17.76 -6.88
CA GLU A 193 -10.07 18.32 -6.05
C GLU A 193 -9.19 17.24 -5.43
N GLU A 194 -9.74 16.05 -5.11
CA GLU A 194 -8.98 14.99 -4.43
C GLU A 194 -8.74 13.78 -5.34
N TYR A 195 -9.79 13.27 -6.00
CA TYR A 195 -9.66 12.07 -6.83
C TYR A 195 -8.99 12.34 -8.19
N ALA A 196 -9.28 13.45 -8.85
CA ALA A 196 -8.70 13.77 -10.16
C ALA A 196 -7.15 13.87 -10.12
N PRO A 197 -6.51 14.52 -9.11
CA PRO A 197 -5.05 14.48 -8.97
C PRO A 197 -4.47 13.07 -8.83
N PHE A 198 -5.14 12.20 -8.06
CA PHE A 198 -4.76 10.79 -7.96
C PHE A 198 -4.82 10.11 -9.34
N TRP A 199 -5.92 10.29 -10.07
CA TRP A 199 -6.09 9.69 -11.39
C TRP A 199 -5.02 10.16 -12.38
N GLU A 200 -4.87 11.48 -12.54
CA GLU A 200 -4.02 12.07 -13.58
C GLU A 200 -2.52 11.89 -13.31
N GLY A 201 -2.14 11.94 -12.03
CA GLY A 201 -0.76 11.90 -11.56
C GLY A 201 -0.22 10.49 -11.28
N HIS A 202 -1.08 9.56 -10.85
CA HIS A 202 -0.67 8.23 -10.38
C HIS A 202 -1.37 7.10 -11.12
N ALA A 203 -2.70 7.01 -11.04
CA ALA A 203 -3.47 5.85 -11.51
C ALA A 203 -3.35 5.65 -13.03
N ARG A 204 -3.45 6.72 -13.82
CA ARG A 204 -3.31 6.69 -15.30
C ARG A 204 -1.91 6.23 -15.75
N ARG A 205 -0.88 6.35 -14.89
CA ARG A 205 0.49 5.92 -15.20
C ARG A 205 0.72 4.44 -14.92
N MET A 206 -0.32 3.70 -14.52
CA MET A 206 -0.24 2.30 -14.12
C MET A 206 0.66 2.07 -12.90
N ASN A 207 0.84 3.10 -12.06
CA ASN A 207 1.56 2.97 -10.80
C ASN A 207 0.70 2.17 -9.80
N GLN A 208 1.36 1.32 -9.02
CA GLN A 208 0.71 0.56 -7.96
C GLN A 208 0.44 1.45 -6.74
N PHE A 209 -0.60 1.13 -5.99
CA PHE A 209 -1.05 1.84 -4.80
C PHE A 209 -1.75 0.86 -3.84
N PHE A 210 -1.91 1.24 -2.58
CA PHE A 210 -2.65 0.45 -1.62
C PHE A 210 -4.13 0.82 -1.64
N TYR A 211 -4.99 -0.18 -1.57
CA TYR A 211 -6.43 -0.04 -1.46
C TYR A 211 -6.95 -0.90 -0.31
N SER A 212 -7.88 -0.36 0.46
CA SER A 212 -8.70 -1.15 1.38
C SER A 212 -10.12 -0.59 1.39
N TRP A 213 -11.08 -1.49 1.57
CA TRP A 213 -12.50 -1.15 1.55
C TRP A 213 -13.04 -0.77 2.93
N ASP A 214 -12.46 -1.32 3.99
CA ASP A 214 -12.83 -1.02 5.38
C ASP A 214 -11.70 -1.43 6.34
N LEU A 215 -10.78 -0.51 6.65
CA LEU A 215 -9.63 -0.83 7.51
C LEU A 215 -9.98 -1.06 8.97
N ASP A 216 -11.07 -0.46 9.46
CA ASP A 216 -11.43 -0.55 10.87
C ASP A 216 -11.94 -1.94 11.23
N GLU A 217 -12.73 -2.55 10.36
CA GLU A 217 -13.31 -3.88 10.57
C GLU A 217 -12.46 -4.98 9.90
N PHE A 218 -11.84 -4.70 8.75
CA PHE A 218 -11.05 -5.67 7.98
C PHE A 218 -9.61 -5.18 7.73
N PRO A 219 -8.82 -5.05 8.81
CA PRO A 219 -7.45 -4.55 8.72
C PRO A 219 -6.49 -5.47 7.94
N GLU A 220 -6.87 -6.73 7.67
CA GLU A 220 -6.10 -7.66 6.83
C GLU A 220 -6.43 -7.54 5.33
N ASP A 221 -7.53 -6.88 4.97
CA ASP A 221 -7.98 -6.69 3.59
C ASP A 221 -7.37 -5.41 3.01
N ALA A 222 -6.05 -5.33 3.11
CA ALA A 222 -5.22 -4.33 2.47
C ALA A 222 -4.60 -4.95 1.21
N PHE A 223 -4.83 -4.34 0.06
CA PHE A 223 -4.40 -4.86 -1.21
C PHE A 223 -3.42 -3.89 -1.89
N PHE A 224 -2.31 -4.41 -2.38
CA PHE A 224 -1.40 -3.67 -3.26
C PHE A 224 -1.81 -3.90 -4.71
N VAL A 225 -2.46 -2.90 -5.30
CA VAL A 225 -3.16 -3.01 -6.59
C VAL A 225 -2.71 -1.94 -7.56
N LYS A 226 -3.10 -2.09 -8.82
CA LYS A 226 -3.04 -1.05 -9.86
C LYS A 226 -4.37 -1.01 -10.57
N MET A 227 -4.59 0.03 -11.37
CA MET A 227 -5.73 0.06 -12.28
C MET A 227 -5.62 -1.07 -13.31
N LYS A 228 -6.74 -1.70 -13.64
CA LYS A 228 -6.86 -2.67 -14.72
C LYS A 228 -6.58 -2.01 -16.06
N ASP A 229 -5.99 -2.75 -16.99
CA ASP A 229 -5.73 -2.22 -18.33
C ASP A 229 -7.03 -1.82 -19.04
N GLY A 230 -7.00 -0.66 -19.69
CA GLY A 230 -8.19 -0.06 -20.31
C GLY A 230 -9.16 0.64 -19.34
N ALA A 231 -8.83 0.78 -18.05
CA ALA A 231 -9.64 1.57 -17.12
C ALA A 231 -9.81 3.02 -17.64
N THR A 232 -11.05 3.50 -17.65
CA THR A 232 -11.37 4.84 -18.16
C THR A 232 -11.87 5.75 -17.04
N TYR A 233 -11.40 6.99 -17.04
CA TYR A 233 -11.96 8.02 -16.17
C TYR A 233 -13.27 8.53 -16.77
N GLN A 234 -14.37 8.14 -16.15
CA GLN A 234 -15.70 8.60 -16.52
C GLN A 234 -16.36 9.19 -15.28
N THR A 235 -16.97 10.36 -15.45
CA THR A 235 -17.70 11.07 -14.39
C THR A 235 -19.04 11.54 -14.96
N PRO A 236 -20.01 10.63 -15.17
CA PRO A 236 -21.36 11.02 -15.56
C PRO A 236 -21.97 11.98 -14.53
N LEU A 237 -22.70 12.99 -15.03
CA LEU A 237 -23.28 14.07 -14.24
C LEU A 237 -24.78 14.18 -14.56
N SER A 238 -25.65 13.82 -13.62
CA SER A 238 -27.11 13.99 -13.73
C SER A 238 -27.61 15.20 -12.96
N VAL A 239 -26.91 15.59 -11.90
CA VAL A 239 -27.23 16.74 -11.03
C VAL A 239 -26.02 17.67 -10.94
N LEU A 240 -26.25 18.99 -10.91
CA LEU A 240 -25.19 20.02 -10.95
C LEU A 240 -24.10 19.88 -9.86
N SER A 241 -24.40 19.24 -8.73
CA SER A 241 -23.53 19.16 -7.54
C SER A 241 -22.89 17.80 -7.26
N LEU A 242 -23.32 16.72 -7.94
CA LEU A 242 -22.87 15.36 -7.65
C LEU A 242 -22.35 14.67 -8.92
N VAL A 243 -21.42 13.74 -8.73
CA VAL A 243 -21.01 12.77 -9.75
C VAL A 243 -21.81 11.50 -9.50
N ASP A 244 -22.50 11.02 -10.53
CA ASP A 244 -23.48 9.94 -10.39
C ASP A 244 -22.81 8.60 -10.14
N GLU A 245 -21.72 8.33 -10.85
CA GLU A 245 -20.99 7.07 -10.78
C GLU A 245 -19.50 7.34 -10.95
N LEU A 246 -18.69 6.69 -10.11
CA LEU A 246 -17.25 6.55 -10.27
C LEU A 246 -16.90 5.06 -10.11
N VAL A 247 -16.23 4.49 -11.11
CA VAL A 247 -15.84 3.09 -11.12
C VAL A 247 -14.34 2.96 -10.96
N LEU A 248 -13.90 2.13 -10.01
CA LEU A 248 -12.52 1.68 -9.89
C LEU A 248 -12.44 0.20 -10.28
N ASP A 249 -11.77 -0.04 -11.40
CA ASP A 249 -11.39 -1.38 -11.84
C ASP A 249 -9.92 -1.59 -11.51
N MET A 250 -9.66 -2.40 -10.48
CA MET A 250 -8.32 -2.63 -9.95
C MET A 250 -7.95 -4.10 -10.06
N GLU A 251 -6.66 -4.35 -10.29
CA GLU A 251 -6.08 -5.69 -10.29
C GLU A 251 -4.82 -5.73 -9.42
N GLY A 252 -4.60 -6.86 -8.76
CA GLY A 252 -3.43 -7.12 -7.93
C GLY A 252 -3.14 -8.61 -7.87
N THR A 253 -2.19 -8.98 -7.02
CA THR A 253 -1.84 -10.38 -6.76
C THR A 253 -1.94 -10.61 -5.27
N ARG A 254 -2.47 -11.77 -4.87
CA ARG A 254 -2.48 -12.15 -3.46
C ARG A 254 -1.05 -12.43 -2.99
N GLU A 255 -0.62 -11.74 -1.92
CA GLU A 255 0.64 -11.98 -1.21
C GLU A 255 0.50 -13.07 -0.15
#